data_AF-A0L0P5-F1
#
_entry.id   AF-A0L0P5-F1
#
_cell.length_a   1.000
_cell.length_b   1.000
_cell.length_c   1.000
_cell.angle_alpha   90.00
_cell.angle_beta   90.00
_cell.angle_gamma   90.00
#
_symmetry.space_group_name_H-M   'P 1'
#
loop_
_entity.id
_entity.type
_entity.pdbx_description
1 polymer ?
#
loop_
_entity_poly.entity_id
_entity_poly.type
_entity_poly.pdbx_seq_one_letter_code
_entity_poly.pdbx_strand_id
1 'polypeptide(L)'
;MHIDQTAKNYLLDLGNILSEYAVEAKVDALAKSETQGHDFAQGYLMGLHRVITLMQQQAEAFSLSLADVGLAKIDEDFFFDNRREL
;
A
#
# COMPACT_ATOMS: atom_id res chain seq x y z
N MET A 1 4.25 20.45 15.27
CA MET A 1 3.64 20.75 13.96
C MET A 1 2.14 20.55 14.10
N HIS A 2 1.31 21.57 13.92
CA HIS A 2 -0.14 21.41 13.97
C HIS A 2 -0.61 21.03 12.57
N ILE A 3 -0.75 19.73 12.31
CA ILE A 3 -1.33 19.25 11.05
C ILE A 3 -2.84 19.55 11.13
N ASP A 4 -3.33 20.30 10.15
CA ASP A 4 -4.76 20.58 9.99
C ASP A 4 -5.57 19.28 9.97
N GLN A 5 -6.77 19.28 10.57
CA GLN A 5 -7.59 18.08 10.68
C GLN A 5 -7.94 17.52 9.29
N THR A 6 -8.13 18.40 8.29
CA THR A 6 -8.35 17.98 6.90
C THR A 6 -7.15 17.23 6.35
N ALA A 7 -5.94 17.73 6.59
CA ALA A 7 -4.71 17.08 6.14
C ALA A 7 -4.47 15.72 6.81
N LYS A 8 -4.82 15.58 8.11
CA LYS A 8 -4.79 14.28 8.80
C LYS A 8 -5.77 13.29 8.18
N ASN A 9 -7.02 13.72 7.97
CA ASN A 9 -8.05 12.87 7.37
C ASN A 9 -7.67 12.46 5.95
N TYR A 10 -7.12 13.38 5.15
CA TYR A 10 -6.62 13.08 3.81
C TYR A 10 -5.52 12.02 3.83
N LEU A 11 -4.53 12.16 4.73
CA LEU A 11 -3.41 11.22 4.81
C LEU A 11 -3.86 9.83 5.25
N LEU A 12 -4.76 9.76 6.24
CA LEU A 12 -5.37 8.51 6.70
C LEU A 12 -6.15 7.82 5.58
N ASP A 13 -6.99 8.56 4.87
CA ASP A 13 -7.82 8.03 3.79
C ASP A 13 -6.96 7.57 2.61
N LEU A 14 -5.95 8.35 2.22
CA LEU A 14 -5.01 7.99 1.17
C LEU A 14 -4.30 6.66 1.47
N GLY A 15 -3.83 6.45 2.70
CA GLY A 15 -3.19 5.19 3.08
C GLY A 15 -4.14 4.00 3.05
N ASN A 16 -5.39 4.18 3.49
CA ASN A 16 -6.41 3.13 3.41
C ASN A 16 -6.71 2.76 1.94
N ILE A 17 -6.92 3.76 1.07
CA ILE A 17 -7.19 3.56 -0.36
C ILE A 17 -6.00 2.85 -1.04
N LEU A 18 -4.76 3.26 -0.76
CA LEU A 18 -3.58 2.61 -1.29
C LEU A 18 -3.47 1.16 -0.81
N SER A 19 -3.87 0.89 0.44
CA SER A 19 -3.88 -0.46 0.97
C SER A 19 -4.89 -1.36 0.28
N GLU A 20 -6.10 -0.84 0.02
CA GLU A 20 -7.12 -1.54 -0.77
C GLU A 20 -6.63 -1.83 -2.19
N TYR A 21 -6.02 -0.84 -2.85
CA TYR A 21 -5.43 -1.03 -4.18
C TYR A 21 -4.32 -2.07 -4.18
N ALA A 22 -3.50 -2.13 -3.13
CA ALA A 22 -2.44 -3.12 -3.01
C ALA A 22 -3.00 -4.54 -2.89
N VAL A 23 -4.10 -4.73 -2.15
CA VAL A 23 -4.84 -6.00 -2.08
C VAL A 23 -5.39 -6.40 -3.43
N GLU A 24 -6.11 -5.49 -4.10
CA GLU A 24 -6.70 -5.75 -5.42
C GLU A 24 -5.63 -6.09 -6.46
N ALA A 25 -4.54 -5.32 -6.50
CA ALA A 25 -3.42 -5.56 -7.40
C ALA A 25 -2.76 -6.92 -7.15
N LYS A 26 -2.63 -7.31 -5.88
CA LYS A 26 -2.03 -8.59 -5.52
C LYS A 26 -2.93 -9.75 -5.92
N VAL A 27 -4.23 -9.64 -5.70
CA VAL A 27 -5.22 -10.63 -6.14
C VAL A 27 -5.16 -10.78 -7.67
N ASP A 28 -5.11 -9.68 -8.42
CA ASP A 28 -5.03 -9.69 -9.88
C ASP A 28 -3.71 -10.30 -10.39
N ALA A 29 -2.58 -9.91 -9.80
CA ALA A 29 -1.25 -10.44 -10.16
C ALA A 29 -1.16 -11.96 -9.95
N LEU A 30 -1.68 -12.46 -8.82
CA LEU A 30 -1.74 -13.89 -8.53
C LEU A 30 -2.66 -14.64 -9.50
N ALA A 31 -3.82 -14.06 -9.83
CA ALA A 31 -4.79 -14.66 -10.76
C ALA A 31 -4.27 -14.72 -12.21
N LYS A 32 -3.39 -13.80 -12.60
CA LYS A 32 -2.81 -13.70 -13.95
C LYS A 32 -1.42 -14.33 -14.09
N SER A 33 -0.92 -15.05 -13.09
CA SER A 33 0.45 -15.63 -13.05
C SER A 33 0.89 -16.40 -14.31
N GLU A 34 -0.04 -16.95 -15.08
CA GLU A 34 0.25 -17.70 -16.32
C GLU A 34 -0.52 -17.20 -17.55
N THR A 35 -1.13 -16.00 -17.49
CA THR A 35 -1.99 -15.48 -18.56
C THR A 35 -1.43 -14.23 -19.24
N GLN A 36 -1.99 -13.88 -20.40
CA GLN A 36 -1.75 -12.57 -21.00
C GLN A 36 -2.18 -11.46 -20.03
N GLY A 37 -1.23 -10.58 -19.68
CA GLY A 37 -1.45 -9.50 -18.72
C GLY A 37 -0.71 -9.69 -17.38
N HIS A 38 0.00 -10.81 -17.18
CA HIS A 38 0.83 -11.03 -16.00
C HIS A 38 1.80 -9.86 -15.74
N ASP A 39 2.59 -9.49 -16.75
CA ASP A 39 3.62 -8.44 -16.62
C ASP A 39 3.03 -7.09 -16.19
N PHE A 40 1.85 -6.75 -16.71
CA PHE A 40 1.17 -5.51 -16.34
C PHE A 40 0.65 -5.58 -14.91
N ALA A 41 -0.02 -6.67 -14.53
CA ALA A 41 -0.55 -6.84 -13.17
C ALA A 41 0.58 -6.87 -12.13
N GLN A 42 1.67 -7.57 -12.43
CA GLN A 42 2.87 -7.59 -11.61
C GLN A 42 3.52 -6.20 -11.53
N GLY A 43 3.64 -5.49 -12.66
CA GLY A 43 4.16 -4.12 -12.69
C GLY A 43 3.32 -3.14 -11.86
N TYR A 44 2.00 -3.27 -11.90
CA TYR A 44 1.08 -2.45 -11.10
C TYR A 44 1.25 -2.71 -9.59
N LEU A 45 1.31 -3.98 -9.19
CA LEU A 45 1.60 -4.36 -7.79
C LEU A 45 2.95 -3.81 -7.32
N MET A 46 3.99 -3.91 -8.15
CA MET A 46 5.32 -3.35 -7.83
C MET A 46 5.31 -1.82 -7.71
N GLY A 47 4.48 -1.14 -8.50
CA GLY A 47 4.25 0.30 -8.37
C GLY A 47 3.66 0.68 -7.02
N LEU A 48 2.65 -0.08 -6.57
CA LEU A 48 2.02 0.12 -5.26
C LEU A 48 2.98 -0.17 -4.11
N HIS A 49 3.75 -1.26 -4.19
CA HIS A 49 4.84 -1.55 -3.26
C HIS A 49 5.76 -0.33 -3.12
N ARG A 50 6.23 0.24 -4.24
CA ARG A 50 7.15 1.39 -4.19
C ARG A 50 6.54 2.61 -3.51
N VAL A 51 5.28 2.94 -3.81
CA VAL A 51 4.59 4.11 -3.22
C VAL A 51 4.35 3.90 -1.73
N ILE A 52 3.87 2.73 -1.33
CA ILE A 52 3.56 2.43 0.08
C ILE A 52 4.83 2.40 0.92
N THR A 53 5.91 1.77 0.45
CA THR A 53 7.20 1.81 1.15
C THR A 53 7.72 3.24 1.31
N LEU A 54 7.57 4.08 0.28
CA LEU A 54 7.95 5.50 0.40
C LEU A 54 7.11 6.21 1.47
N MET A 55 5.80 5.96 1.54
CA MET A 55 4.94 6.54 2.57
C MET A 55 5.28 6.06 3.98
N GLN A 56 5.61 4.76 4.15
CA GLN A 56 6.06 4.23 5.44
C GLN A 56 7.37 4.89 5.89
N GLN A 57 8.34 5.07 4.97
CA GLN A 57 9.60 5.77 5.24
C GLN A 57 9.37 7.24 5.61
N GLN A 58 8.44 7.93 4.94
CA GLN A 58 8.07 9.29 5.31
C GLN A 58 7.40 9.32 6.69
N ALA A 59 6.48 8.39 6.98
CA ALA A 59 5.85 8.32 8.29
C ALA A 59 6.90 8.19 9.42
N GLU A 60 7.89 7.31 9.24
CA GLU A 60 9.03 7.19 10.15
C GLU A 60 9.80 8.51 10.30
N ALA A 61 10.18 9.15 9.18
CA ALA A 61 10.92 10.41 9.19
C ALA A 61 10.18 11.55 9.90
N PHE A 62 8.85 11.55 9.86
CA PHE A 62 7.98 12.53 10.53
C PHE A 62 7.46 12.05 11.90
N SER A 63 7.93 10.91 12.40
CA SER A 63 7.48 10.32 13.67
C SER A 63 5.96 10.09 13.74
N LEU A 64 5.36 9.74 12.61
CA LEU A 64 3.97 9.31 12.50
C LEU A 64 3.92 7.79 12.62
N SER A 65 2.95 7.25 13.35
CA SER A 65 2.72 5.80 13.33
C SER A 65 2.10 5.37 12.00
N LEU A 66 2.27 4.11 11.63
CA LEU A 66 1.59 3.57 10.44
C LEU A 66 0.06 3.63 10.57
N ALA A 67 -0.47 3.64 11.79
CA ALA A 67 -1.90 3.82 12.05
C ALA A 67 -2.37 5.26 11.73
N ASP A 68 -1.54 6.26 12.01
CA ASP A 68 -1.84 7.67 11.70
C ASP A 68 -1.93 7.94 10.19
N VAL A 69 -1.30 7.10 9.38
CA VAL A 69 -1.25 7.23 7.91
C VAL A 69 -2.01 6.12 7.18
N GLY A 70 -2.84 5.33 7.88
CA GLY A 70 -3.67 4.31 7.25
C GLY A 70 -2.94 3.09 6.65
N LEU A 71 -1.70 2.82 7.10
CA LEU A 71 -0.83 1.75 6.56
C LEU A 71 -0.49 0.67 7.58
N ALA A 72 -1.10 0.67 8.77
CA ALA A 72 -0.78 -0.27 9.85
C ALA A 72 -1.03 -1.75 9.50
N LYS A 73 -1.79 -2.03 8.44
CA LYS A 73 -2.16 -3.39 8.02
C LYS A 73 -1.25 -3.96 6.93
N ILE A 74 -0.36 -3.14 6.36
CA ILE A 74 0.63 -3.60 5.38
C ILE A 74 1.97 -3.76 6.08
N ASP A 75 2.35 -5.01 6.27
CA ASP A 75 3.70 -5.39 6.72
C ASP A 75 4.65 -5.54 5.52
N GLU A 76 5.92 -5.80 5.84
CA GLU A 76 6.99 -5.94 4.85
C GLU A 76 6.77 -7.14 3.91
N ASP A 77 6.16 -8.20 4.41
CA ASP A 77 5.97 -9.47 3.69
C ASP A 77 4.77 -9.45 2.74
N PHE A 78 3.81 -8.53 2.94
CA PHE A 78 2.58 -8.44 2.16
C PHE A 78 2.82 -8.44 0.64
N PHE A 79 3.91 -7.90 0.12
CA PHE A 79 4.15 -7.89 -1.33
C PHE A 79 4.84 -9.14 -1.88
N PHE A 80 5.42 -9.96 -0.99
CA PHE A 80 6.30 -11.07 -1.38
C PHE A 80 5.67 -12.45 -1.12
N ASP A 81 4.69 -12.53 -0.23
CA ASP A 81 3.96 -13.78 0.01
C ASP A 81 2.73 -13.94 -0.91
N ASN A 82 1.99 -15.04 -0.76
CA ASN A 82 0.81 -15.35 -1.57
C ASN A 82 -0.54 -14.99 -0.91
N ARG A 83 -0.53 -14.24 0.21
CA ARG A 83 -1.75 -13.87 0.92
C ARG A 83 -2.58 -12.87 0.12
N ARG A 84 -3.91 -12.93 0.24
CA ARG A 84 -4.85 -12.14 -0.57
C ARG A 84 -5.61 -11.08 0.24
N GLU A 85 -5.18 -10.85 1.47
CA GLU A 85 -5.80 -9.96 2.45
C GLU A 85 -4.75 -9.37 3.39
N LEU A 86 -5.12 -8.28 4.07
CA LEU A 86 -4.25 -7.55 5.00
C LEU A 86 -4.25 -8.18 6.38
#